data_AF-A0AAJ2UG63-F1
#
_entry.id   AF-A0AAJ2UG63-F1
#
_cell.length_a   1.000
_cell.length_b   1.000
_cell.length_c   1.000
_cell.angle_alpha   90.00
_cell.angle_beta   90.00
_cell.angle_gamma   90.00
#
_symmetry.space_group_name_H-M   'P 1'
#
loop_
_entity.id
_entity.type
_entity.pdbx_description
1 polymer ?
#
loop_
_entity_poly.entity_id
_entity_poly.type
_entity_poly.pdbx_seq_one_letter_code
_entity_poly.pdbx_strand_id
1 'polypeptide(L)'
;MEKYFFAKNEDEIKNLNGNKIVLISKVNKKSNNGFVIENGVEVIYDKNVEENSFVRIYGKVIDNKIHAEVVQIVNNIFKDICILYYEASS
;
A
#
# COMPACT_ATOMS: atom_id res chain seq x y z
N MET A 1 -13.57 -6.72 -15.31
CA MET A 1 -12.74 -6.79 -14.08
C MET A 1 -11.66 -5.72 -14.22
N GLU A 2 -11.63 -4.74 -13.33
CA GLU A 2 -10.47 -3.84 -13.26
C GLU A 2 -9.27 -4.63 -12.71
N LYS A 3 -8.09 -4.45 -13.30
CA LYS A 3 -6.87 -5.18 -12.94
C LYS A 3 -6.07 -4.36 -11.92
N TYR A 4 -5.78 -4.95 -10.77
CA TYR A 4 -4.85 -4.39 -9.79
C TYR A 4 -3.45 -5.00 -9.99
N PHE A 5 -2.42 -4.17 -9.93
CA PHE A 5 -1.03 -4.60 -9.90
C PHE A 5 -0.56 -4.74 -8.45
N PHE A 6 0.18 -5.80 -8.14
CA PHE A 6 0.80 -5.90 -6.82
C PHE A 6 2.11 -5.13 -6.82
N ALA A 7 2.22 -4.11 -5.97
CA ALA A 7 3.45 -3.35 -5.79
C ALA A 7 4.21 -3.88 -4.58
N LYS A 8 5.51 -4.16 -4.72
CA LYS A 8 6.37 -4.74 -3.69
C LYS A 8 7.26 -3.70 -3.00
N ASN A 9 7.61 -2.61 -3.69
CA ASN A 9 8.53 -1.58 -3.20
C ASN A 9 8.22 -0.20 -3.80
N GLU A 10 8.95 0.84 -3.36
CA GLU A 10 8.76 2.21 -3.84
C GLU A 10 9.09 2.41 -5.32
N ASP A 11 10.07 1.69 -5.87
CA ASP A 11 10.48 1.85 -7.27
C ASP A 11 9.45 1.26 -8.23
N GLU A 12 8.81 0.15 -7.84
CA GLU A 12 7.64 -0.36 -8.54
C GLU A 12 6.48 0.63 -8.51
N ILE A 13 6.24 1.30 -7.38
CA ILE A 13 5.17 2.30 -7.28
C ILE A 13 5.41 3.45 -8.26
N LYS A 14 6.65 3.95 -8.37
CA LYS A 14 7.01 5.01 -9.35
C LYS A 14 6.70 4.59 -10.79
N ASN A 15 6.96 3.33 -11.13
CA ASN A 15 6.71 2.79 -12.47
C ASN A 15 5.22 2.47 -12.74
N LEU A 16 4.37 2.49 -11.72
CA LEU A 16 2.95 2.17 -11.81
C LEU A 16 2.04 3.41 -11.84
N ASN A 17 2.59 4.61 -12.08
CA ASN A 17 1.80 5.83 -12.18
C ASN A 17 0.63 5.68 -13.18
N GLY A 18 -0.58 6.06 -12.76
CA GLY A 18 -1.83 5.89 -13.51
C GLY A 18 -2.51 4.52 -13.35
N ASN A 19 -1.85 3.53 -12.76
CA ASN A 19 -2.41 2.19 -12.55
C ASN A 19 -3.04 2.02 -11.17
N LYS A 20 -3.98 1.08 -11.08
CA LYS A 20 -4.52 0.60 -9.81
C LYS A 20 -3.59 -0.45 -9.20
N ILE A 21 -3.32 -0.34 -7.90
CA ILE A 21 -2.41 -1.21 -7.18
C ILE A 21 -3.03 -1.80 -5.93
N VAL A 22 -2.51 -2.95 -5.53
CA VAL A 22 -2.65 -3.50 -4.19
C VAL A 22 -1.26 -3.58 -3.56
N LEU A 23 -1.15 -3.16 -2.31
CA LEU A 23 0.11 -3.10 -1.56
C LEU A 23 -0.14 -3.53 -0.11
N ILE A 24 0.80 -4.26 0.47
CA ILE A 24 0.84 -4.50 1.91
C ILE A 24 2.10 -3.84 2.46
N SER A 25 1.94 -2.94 3.44
CA SER A 25 3.07 -2.25 4.04
C SER A 25 2.76 -1.81 5.46
N LYS A 26 3.81 -1.46 6.21
CA LYS A 26 3.69 -0.92 7.56
C LYS A 26 3.53 0.60 7.50
N VAL A 27 2.63 1.14 8.31
CA VAL A 27 2.51 2.59 8.50
C VAL A 27 3.70 3.07 9.31
N ASN A 28 4.48 3.99 8.74
CA ASN A 28 5.63 4.59 9.40
C ASN A 28 5.20 5.80 10.23
N LYS A 29 4.58 6.79 9.59
CA LYS A 29 4.14 8.04 10.23
C LYS A 29 2.88 8.60 9.62
N LYS A 30 2.12 9.38 10.40
CA LYS A 30 0.98 10.15 9.86
C LYS A 30 1.43 11.29 8.94
N SER A 31 0.54 11.70 8.03
CA SER A 31 0.70 12.88 7.19
C SER A 31 -0.59 13.72 7.23
N ASN A 32 -0.54 14.94 6.69
CA ASN A 32 -1.71 15.84 6.73
C ASN A 32 -2.94 15.27 6.02
N ASN A 33 -2.73 14.48 4.97
CA ASN A 33 -3.81 13.94 4.12
C ASN A 33 -3.81 12.40 4.06
N GLY A 34 -3.27 11.74 5.10
CA GLY A 34 -3.19 10.29 5.20
C GLY A 34 -1.98 9.83 5.98
N PHE A 35 -1.11 9.03 5.38
CA PHE A 35 0.06 8.46 6.07
C PHE A 35 1.20 8.11 5.11
N VAL A 36 2.38 7.89 5.68
CA VAL A 36 3.57 7.44 4.95
C VAL A 36 3.88 6.01 5.36
N ILE A 37 4.10 5.14 4.39
CA ILE A 37 4.49 3.74 4.65
C ILE A 37 6.01 3.60 4.80
N GLU A 38 6.47 2.43 5.26
CA GLU A 38 7.89 2.15 5.55
C GLU A 38 8.85 2.47 4.39
N ASN A 39 8.39 2.36 3.14
CA ASN A 39 9.16 2.69 1.93
C ASN A 39 9.11 4.20 1.55
N GLY A 40 8.66 5.08 2.44
CA GLY A 40 8.64 6.53 2.22
C GLY A 40 7.52 7.04 1.30
N VAL A 41 6.73 6.15 0.70
CA VAL A 41 5.62 6.52 -0.19
C VAL A 41 4.46 7.11 0.61
N GLU A 42 3.94 8.23 0.14
CA GLU A 42 2.76 8.89 0.72
C GLU A 42 1.47 8.23 0.21
N VAL A 43 0.59 7.92 1.16
CA VAL A 43 -0.74 7.39 0.92
C VAL A 43 -1.75 8.46 1.29
N ILE A 44 -2.52 8.91 0.30
CA ILE A 44 -3.62 9.86 0.48
C ILE A 44 -4.85 9.07 0.88
N TYR A 45 -5.34 9.32 2.09
CA TYR A 45 -6.49 8.65 2.67
C TYR A 45 -7.16 9.53 3.72
N ASP A 46 -8.48 9.64 3.66
CA ASP A 46 -9.29 10.55 4.48
C ASP A 46 -9.50 10.07 5.92
N LYS A 47 -9.16 8.82 6.22
CA LYS A 47 -9.32 8.24 7.57
C LYS A 47 -7.99 8.09 8.27
N ASN A 48 -8.05 8.22 9.59
CA ASN A 48 -6.90 7.97 10.46
C ASN A 48 -6.52 6.49 10.46
N VAL A 49 -5.23 6.23 10.34
CA VAL A 49 -4.62 4.90 10.49
C VAL A 49 -3.52 5.00 11.56
N GLU A 50 -3.40 3.97 12.38
CA GLU A 50 -2.44 3.94 13.49
C GLU A 50 -1.01 3.69 12.97
N GLU A 51 -0.03 4.40 13.54
CA GLU A 51 1.38 4.16 13.25
C GLU A 51 1.78 2.75 13.70
N ASN A 52 2.76 2.16 13.02
CA ASN A 52 3.21 0.79 13.21
C ASN A 52 2.20 -0.32 12.86
N SER A 53 0.97 0.02 12.45
CA SER A 53 0.04 -0.98 11.94
C SER A 53 0.46 -1.49 10.56
N PHE A 54 0.22 -2.77 10.30
CA PHE A 54 0.30 -3.30 8.94
C PHE A 54 -1.02 -3.08 8.23
N VAL A 55 -0.96 -2.58 7.00
CA VAL A 55 -2.13 -2.30 6.19
C VAL A 55 -2.03 -2.92 4.81
N ARG A 56 -3.18 -3.37 4.32
CA ARG A 56 -3.42 -3.65 2.91
C ARG A 56 -4.12 -2.45 2.29
N ILE A 57 -3.56 -1.95 1.21
CA ILE A 57 -4.00 -0.74 0.53
C ILE A 57 -4.42 -1.13 -0.87
N TYR A 58 -5.63 -0.72 -1.26
CA TYR A 58 -6.08 -0.69 -2.65
C TYR A 58 -6.21 0.76 -3.07
N GLY A 59 -5.63 1.13 -4.20
CA GLY A 59 -5.67 2.50 -4.66
C GLY A 59 -5.11 2.69 -6.04
N LYS A 60 -5.02 3.95 -6.47
CA LYS A 60 -4.42 4.35 -7.73
C LYS A 60 -3.15 5.14 -7.48
N VAL A 61 -2.10 4.85 -8.24
CA VAL A 61 -0.87 5.67 -8.18
C VAL A 61 -1.07 6.92 -9.01
N ILE A 62 -0.88 8.10 -8.42
CA ILE A 62 -0.93 9.41 -9.07
C ILE A 62 0.22 10.24 -8.49
N ASP A 63 1.07 10.78 -9.35
CA ASP A 63 2.22 11.61 -8.97
C ASP A 63 3.11 10.97 -7.90
N ASN A 64 3.37 9.67 -8.04
CA ASN A 64 4.13 8.83 -7.10
C ASN A 64 3.52 8.70 -5.70
N LYS A 65 2.25 9.09 -5.52
CA LYS A 65 1.47 8.88 -4.30
C LYS A 65 0.40 7.83 -4.54
N ILE A 66 -0.02 7.16 -3.48
CA ILE A 66 -1.12 6.20 -3.54
C ILE A 66 -2.39 6.91 -3.09
N HIS A 67 -3.32 7.13 -4.00
CA HIS A 67 -4.67 7.57 -3.68
C HIS A 67 -5.49 6.35 -3.29
N ALA A 68 -5.66 6.13 -1.99
CA ALA A 68 -6.28 4.92 -1.47
C ALA A 68 -7.80 4.96 -1.64
N GLU A 69 -8.34 3.90 -2.25
CA GLU A 69 -9.78 3.62 -2.31
C GLU A 69 -10.21 2.86 -1.04
N VAL A 70 -9.38 1.91 -0.61
CA VAL A 70 -9.63 1.06 0.56
C VAL A 70 -8.33 0.82 1.32
N VAL A 71 -8.36 1.00 2.64
CA VAL A 71 -7.28 0.62 3.55
C VAL A 71 -7.83 -0.34 4.59
N GLN A 72 -7.20 -1.51 4.73
CA GLN A 72 -7.54 -2.53 5.71
C GLN A 72 -6.35 -2.76 6.64
N ILE A 73 -6.57 -2.64 7.96
CA ILE A 73 -5.57 -3.08 8.93
C ILE A 73 -5.52 -4.60 8.92
N VAL A 74 -4.32 -5.16 8.80
CA VAL A 74 -4.09 -6.60 8.75
C VAL A 74 -3.19 -7.03 9.90
N ASN A 75 -3.41 -8.24 10.39
CA ASN A 75 -2.55 -8.83 11.41
C ASN A 75 -1.26 -9.40 10.78
N ASN A 76 -0.28 -9.72 11.64
CA ASN A 76 1.02 -10.24 11.20
C ASN A 76 0.91 -11.54 10.40
N ILE A 77 0.01 -12.45 10.80
CA ILE A 77 -0.19 -13.73 10.12
C ILE A 77 -0.66 -13.50 8.67
N PHE A 78 -1.62 -12.61 8.47
CA PHE A 78 -2.14 -12.29 7.14
C PHE A 78 -1.09 -11.63 6.25
N LYS A 79 -0.29 -10.72 6.83
CA LYS A 79 0.86 -10.11 6.15
C LYS A 79 1.83 -11.19 5.66
N ASP A 80 2.23 -12.10 6.53
CA ASP A 80 3.21 -13.15 6.20
C ASP A 80 2.67 -14.09 5.11
N ILE A 81 1.40 -14.51 5.20
CA ILE A 81 0.75 -15.33 4.17
C ILE A 81 0.75 -14.62 2.82
N CYS A 82 0.41 -13.33 2.79
CA CYS A 82 0.37 -12.58 1.55
C CYS A 82 1.77 -12.49 0.94
N ILE A 83 2.79 -12.12 1.71
CA ILE A 83 4.18 -12.04 1.24
C ILE A 83 4.61 -13.39 0.64
N LEU A 84 4.40 -14.49 1.35
CA LEU A 84 4.73 -15.84 0.89
C LEU A 84 4.01 -16.21 -0.42
N TYR A 85 2.71 -15.92 -0.51
CA TYR A 85 1.94 -16.18 -1.71
C TYR A 85 2.47 -15.40 -2.92
N TYR A 86 2.86 -14.13 -2.72
CA TYR A 86 3.39 -13.30 -3.80
C TYR A 86 4.80 -13.71 -4.22
N GLU A 87 5.68 -14.06 -3.29
CA GLU A 87 7.01 -14.57 -3.62
C GLU A 87 6.93 -15.85 -4.44
N ALA A 88 6.01 -16.76 -4.11
CA ALA A 88 5.80 -18.01 -4.84
C ALA A 88 5.15 -17.83 -6.23
N SER A 89 4.55 -16.68 -6.51
CA SER A 89 3.83 -16.39 -7.76
C SER A 89 4.65 -15.60 -8.78
N SER A 90 5.92 -15.30 -8.47
CA SER A 90 6.88 -14.59 -9.33
C SER A 90 8.07 -15.47 -9.69
#